data_AF-A0A1F8S7D9-F1
#
_entry.id   AF-A0A1F8S7D9-F1
#
_cell.length_a   1.000
_cell.length_b   1.000
_cell.length_c   1.000
_cell.angle_alpha   90.00
_cell.angle_beta   90.00
_cell.angle_gamma   90.00
#
_symmetry.space_group_name_H-M   'P 1'
#
loop_
_entity.id
_entity.type
_entity.pdbx_description
1 polymer ?
#
loop_
_entity_poly.entity_id
_entity_poly.type
_entity_poly.pdbx_seq_one_letter_code
_entity_poly.pdbx_strand_id
1 'polypeptide(L)'
;MGRPAIDSAIDRYLSAAERAGAPEPEGPALERDLEAVRTAIAPLRLSDDVLAMWRRLQSPPAMPYPSWIDARLALDFWQDERLPIFPIAYESHGYLSAGLVGDERESAIWSWAYDAEPARLRFRTLAVAFDAAADALDRRIFQWREEHHYLEVLDHDAWEAMVRIRNEEAAADGAVDSGIESVDLQSPLSWPESWQRAFGVNVAAAAPRGATTTIRDFLEASSMHATVVGTIVGLAGSAEGSRATIDDGSGHLVVWCPATADPYFVVRMRNLVEIDILRRPGSGAGNSETDIDRLHAAVQDAVVRGDMAAAQASALPLVEFLGPGSTHAVALVVRPGRVG
;
A
#
# COMPACT_ATOMS: atom_id res chain seq x y z
N MET A 1 35.06 -4.37 -0.10
CA MET A 1 35.26 -4.79 1.31
C MET A 1 34.10 -5.73 1.66
N GLY A 2 34.17 -6.57 2.69
CA GLY A 2 33.02 -7.43 3.03
C GLY A 2 31.82 -6.55 3.42
N ARG A 3 30.62 -6.89 2.93
CA ARG A 3 29.38 -6.16 3.23
C ARG A 3 29.19 -6.01 4.75
N PRO A 4 28.78 -4.82 5.24
CA PRO A 4 28.50 -4.66 6.66
C PRO A 4 27.32 -5.56 7.04
N ALA A 5 27.54 -6.43 8.02
CA ALA A 5 26.47 -7.20 8.63
C ALA A 5 25.53 -6.23 9.36
N ILE A 6 24.22 -6.46 9.27
CA ILE A 6 23.20 -5.62 9.91
C ILE A 6 23.49 -5.36 11.39
N ASP A 7 23.98 -6.38 12.12
CA ASP A 7 24.33 -6.24 13.53
C ASP A 7 25.41 -5.19 13.79
N SER A 8 26.44 -5.12 12.94
CA SER A 8 27.51 -4.13 13.04
C SER A 8 27.02 -2.72 12.68
N ALA A 9 26.11 -2.59 11.72
CA ALA A 9 25.49 -1.30 11.39
C ALA A 9 24.62 -0.80 12.55
N ILE A 10 23.85 -1.69 13.18
CA ILE A 10 23.07 -1.39 14.38
C ILE A 10 24.00 -0.97 15.54
N ASP A 11 25.07 -1.73 15.82
CA ASP A 11 26.06 -1.39 16.87
C ASP A 11 26.60 0.03 16.70
N ARG A 12 26.99 0.34 15.46
CA ARG A 12 27.56 1.63 15.10
C ARG A 12 26.55 2.76 15.29
N TYR A 13 25.32 2.54 14.84
CA TYR A 13 24.24 3.51 15.01
C TYR A 13 23.93 3.78 16.48
N LEU A 14 23.71 2.73 17.29
CA LEU A 14 23.39 2.88 18.71
C LEU A 14 24.51 3.62 19.46
N SER A 15 25.77 3.30 19.14
CA SER A 15 26.92 3.99 19.72
C SER A 15 26.95 5.49 19.34
N ALA A 16 26.57 5.84 18.11
CA ALA A 16 26.49 7.24 17.67
C ALA A 16 25.32 7.98 18.32
N ALA A 17 24.17 7.31 18.44
CA ALA A 17 22.97 7.84 19.08
C ALA A 17 23.21 8.12 20.57
N GLU A 18 23.86 7.20 21.29
CA GLU A 18 24.26 7.39 22.69
C GLU A 18 25.16 8.62 22.86
N ARG A 19 26.19 8.77 22.01
CA ARG A 19 27.07 9.96 22.03
C ARG A 19 26.32 11.26 21.74
N ALA A 20 25.24 11.20 20.99
CA ALA A 20 24.37 12.34 20.69
C ALA A 20 23.34 12.63 21.81
N GLY A 21 23.31 11.81 22.86
CA GLY A 21 22.38 11.96 23.98
C GLY A 21 20.99 11.37 23.75
N ALA A 22 20.83 10.52 22.73
CA ALA A 22 19.57 9.82 22.51
C ALA A 22 19.34 8.74 23.59
N PRO A 23 18.09 8.41 23.92
CA PRO A 23 17.77 7.39 24.92
C PRO A 23 18.20 5.99 24.46
N GLU A 24 18.24 5.06 25.41
CA GLU A 24 18.40 3.64 25.08
C GLU A 24 17.23 3.17 24.20
N PRO A 25 17.48 2.28 23.21
CA PRO A 25 16.44 1.71 22.39
C PRO A 25 15.44 0.89 23.22
N GLU A 26 14.22 0.77 22.73
CA GLU A 26 13.29 -0.21 23.28
C GLU A 26 13.80 -1.64 23.05
N GLY A 27 13.45 -2.53 23.98
CA GLY A 27 13.89 -3.92 23.95
C GLY A 27 13.44 -4.70 22.70
N PRO A 28 13.83 -5.96 22.58
CA PRO A 28 13.54 -6.76 21.39
C PRO A 28 12.06 -7.11 21.26
N ALA A 29 11.63 -7.36 20.03
CA ALA A 29 10.29 -7.82 19.73
C ALA A 29 10.02 -9.19 20.34
N LEU A 30 8.76 -9.41 20.73
CA LEU A 30 8.33 -10.71 21.22
C LEU A 30 8.31 -11.69 20.04
N GLU A 31 8.83 -12.91 20.24
CA GLU A 31 8.87 -13.92 19.18
C GLU A 31 7.47 -14.26 18.64
N ARG A 32 6.43 -14.15 19.48
CA ARG A 32 5.04 -14.34 19.06
C ARG A 32 4.58 -13.30 18.03
N ASP A 33 5.07 -12.06 18.12
CA ASP A 33 4.70 -10.98 17.21
C ASP A 33 5.43 -11.17 15.87
N LEU A 34 6.70 -11.58 15.91
CA LEU A 34 7.48 -11.95 14.73
C LEU A 34 6.88 -13.16 14.00
N GLU A 35 6.35 -14.15 14.73
CA GLU A 35 5.66 -15.29 14.14
C GLU A 35 4.32 -14.90 13.51
N ALA A 36 3.57 -14.00 14.14
CA ALA A 36 2.34 -13.44 13.56
C ALA A 36 2.63 -12.72 12.24
N VAL A 37 3.70 -11.91 12.19
CA VAL A 37 4.17 -11.27 10.95
C VAL A 37 4.49 -12.31 9.89
N ARG A 38 5.34 -13.30 10.19
CA ARG A 38 5.72 -14.37 9.24
C ARG A 38 4.53 -15.13 8.69
N THR A 39 3.56 -15.44 9.54
CA THR A 39 2.33 -16.14 9.15
C THR A 39 1.48 -15.27 8.22
N ALA A 40 1.34 -13.98 8.53
CA ALA A 40 0.46 -13.08 7.79
C ALA A 40 0.97 -12.75 6.38
N ILE A 41 2.28 -12.60 6.21
CA ILE A 41 2.88 -12.20 4.92
C ILE A 41 3.19 -13.38 4.01
N ALA A 42 3.01 -14.64 4.46
CA ALA A 42 3.27 -15.82 3.65
C ALA A 42 2.43 -15.80 2.34
N PRO A 43 3.00 -16.22 1.20
CA PRO A 43 4.28 -16.90 1.03
C PRO A 43 5.49 -15.97 0.92
N LEU A 44 5.29 -14.65 0.96
CA LEU A 44 6.40 -13.70 1.03
C LEU A 44 7.06 -13.75 2.40
N ARG A 45 8.24 -13.13 2.50
CA ARG A 45 8.96 -12.99 3.77
C ARG A 45 9.59 -11.61 3.88
N LEU A 46 9.87 -11.21 5.12
CA LEU A 46 10.82 -10.13 5.40
C LEU A 46 12.24 -10.63 5.15
N SER A 47 13.16 -9.70 4.90
CA SER A 47 14.59 -10.03 4.90
C SER A 47 15.07 -10.39 6.31
N ASP A 48 16.15 -11.16 6.37
CA ASP A 48 16.79 -11.52 7.63
C ASP A 48 17.27 -10.27 8.40
N ASP A 49 17.63 -9.19 7.69
CA ASP A 49 18.06 -7.93 8.29
C ASP A 49 16.94 -7.27 9.12
N VAL A 50 15.70 -7.24 8.61
CA VAL A 50 14.55 -6.67 9.35
C VAL A 50 14.23 -7.51 10.58
N LEU A 51 14.27 -8.84 10.44
CA LEU A 51 14.04 -9.75 11.58
C LEU A 51 15.17 -9.65 12.61
N ALA A 52 16.42 -9.51 12.18
CA ALA A 52 17.57 -9.31 13.06
C ALA A 52 17.45 -8.00 13.84
N MET A 53 17.04 -6.91 13.18
CA MET A 53 16.75 -5.64 13.83
C MET A 53 15.70 -5.82 14.93
N TRP A 54 14.51 -6.34 14.63
CA TRP A 54 13.46 -6.48 15.63
C TRP A 54 13.79 -7.48 16.75
N ARG A 55 14.57 -8.53 16.49
CA ARG A 55 15.07 -9.42 17.57
C ARG A 55 16.03 -8.73 18.52
N ARG A 56 16.54 -7.56 18.15
CA ARG A 56 17.49 -6.80 18.94
C ARG A 56 16.85 -5.58 19.59
N LEU A 57 15.97 -4.88 18.86
CA LEU A 57 15.30 -3.66 19.29
C LEU A 57 14.00 -3.42 18.50
N GLN A 58 12.91 -3.06 19.18
CA GLN A 58 11.63 -2.74 18.53
C GLN A 58 11.62 -1.34 17.95
N SER A 59 12.10 -0.38 18.74
CA SER A 59 12.15 1.03 18.37
C SER A 59 13.55 1.55 18.71
N PRO A 60 14.45 1.71 17.72
CA PRO A 60 15.71 2.40 17.96
C PRO A 60 15.42 3.82 18.44
N PRO A 61 16.37 4.47 19.16
CA PRO A 61 16.30 5.91 19.34
C PRO A 61 15.99 6.56 17.99
N ALA A 62 15.10 7.55 17.97
CA ALA A 62 14.44 8.01 16.74
C ALA A 62 15.42 8.12 15.55
N MET A 63 15.14 7.47 14.42
CA MET A 63 15.76 7.89 13.15
C MET A 63 15.08 9.18 12.70
N PRO A 64 15.71 9.98 11.80
CA PRO A 64 14.99 11.07 11.16
C PRO A 64 13.70 10.54 10.52
N TYR A 65 12.66 11.38 10.49
CA TYR A 65 11.33 11.09 9.96
C TYR A 65 11.34 10.10 8.79
N PRO A 66 10.51 9.04 8.82
CA PRO A 66 9.54 8.70 9.87
C PRO A 66 10.12 7.89 11.04
N SER A 67 9.41 7.92 12.18
CA SER A 67 9.72 7.18 13.40
C SER A 67 9.51 5.66 13.25
N TRP A 68 10.42 4.84 13.80
CA TRP A 68 10.28 3.38 13.77
C TRP A 68 9.08 2.91 14.56
N ILE A 69 8.51 1.79 14.10
CA ILE A 69 7.36 1.16 14.73
C ILE A 69 7.69 -0.27 15.14
N ASP A 70 7.02 -0.73 16.20
CA ASP A 70 7.13 -2.11 16.64
C ASP A 70 6.49 -3.08 15.61
N ALA A 71 6.88 -4.35 15.69
CA ALA A 71 6.43 -5.39 14.76
C ALA A 71 4.90 -5.60 14.74
N ARG A 72 4.21 -5.34 15.86
CA ARG A 72 2.76 -5.50 15.97
C ARG A 72 2.05 -4.35 15.27
N LEU A 73 2.45 -3.11 15.53
CA LEU A 73 1.91 -1.94 14.85
C LEU A 73 2.20 -1.99 13.33
N ALA A 74 3.38 -2.46 12.96
CA ALA A 74 3.72 -2.72 11.56
C ALA A 74 2.78 -3.73 10.90
N LEU A 75 2.45 -4.82 11.61
CA LEU A 75 1.49 -5.81 11.13
C LEU A 75 0.08 -5.21 10.96
N ASP A 76 -0.38 -4.41 11.91
CA ASP A 76 -1.70 -3.76 11.85
C ASP A 76 -1.78 -2.87 10.59
N PHE A 77 -0.80 -2.00 10.36
CA PHE A 77 -0.74 -1.17 9.15
C PHE A 77 -0.65 -1.98 7.86
N TRP A 78 0.13 -3.08 7.86
CA TRP A 78 0.22 -3.93 6.67
C TRP A 78 -1.10 -4.65 6.39
N GLN A 79 -1.87 -5.04 7.41
CA GLN A 79 -3.13 -5.76 7.21
C GLN A 79 -4.23 -4.89 6.59
N ASP A 80 -4.18 -3.59 6.81
CA ASP A 80 -5.10 -2.62 6.24
C ASP A 80 -4.89 -2.45 4.73
N GLU A 81 -3.63 -2.38 4.28
CA GLU A 81 -3.28 -2.07 2.88
C GLU A 81 -2.85 -3.29 2.05
N ARG A 82 -2.20 -4.27 2.68
CA ARG A 82 -1.68 -5.51 2.08
C ARG A 82 -0.85 -5.27 0.82
N LEU A 83 0.11 -4.36 0.90
CA LEU A 83 1.02 -4.02 -0.18
C LEU A 83 2.23 -4.96 -0.23
N PRO A 84 2.99 -5.01 -1.35
CA PRO A 84 4.22 -5.80 -1.46
C PRO A 84 5.42 -5.23 -0.68
N ILE A 85 5.16 -4.27 0.20
CA ILE A 85 6.13 -3.66 1.10
C ILE A 85 5.57 -3.71 2.52
N PHE A 86 6.43 -3.87 3.52
CA PHE A 86 6.05 -4.00 4.92
C PHE A 86 6.54 -2.78 5.72
N PRO A 87 5.67 -2.06 6.44
CA PRO A 87 6.07 -0.85 7.14
C PRO A 87 7.04 -1.19 8.28
N ILE A 88 8.09 -0.39 8.41
CA ILE A 88 9.09 -0.49 9.49
C ILE A 88 9.23 0.85 10.24
N ALA A 89 8.77 1.94 9.63
CA ALA A 89 8.65 3.24 10.26
C ALA A 89 7.43 3.98 9.70
N TYR A 90 6.79 4.79 10.55
CA TYR A 90 5.61 5.59 10.25
C TYR A 90 5.57 6.88 11.06
N GLU A 91 5.26 7.99 10.40
CA GLU A 91 4.96 9.26 11.06
C GLU A 91 4.16 10.15 10.11
N SER A 92 3.09 10.79 10.59
CA SER A 92 2.30 11.79 9.85
C SER A 92 2.02 11.45 8.37
N HIS A 93 1.59 10.21 8.10
CA HIS A 93 1.29 9.65 6.76
C HIS A 93 2.50 9.25 5.89
N GLY A 94 3.73 9.52 6.32
CA GLY A 94 4.95 9.02 5.68
C GLY A 94 5.39 7.68 6.26
N TYR A 95 5.87 6.80 5.38
CA TYR A 95 6.35 5.47 5.73
C TYR A 95 7.78 5.25 5.24
N LEU A 96 8.54 4.46 6.01
CA LEU A 96 9.56 3.60 5.43
C LEU A 96 9.07 2.17 5.46
N SER A 97 9.27 1.44 4.38
CA SER A 97 8.82 0.05 4.27
C SER A 97 9.88 -0.82 3.62
N ALA A 98 10.07 -2.02 4.16
CA ALA A 98 10.93 -3.02 3.57
C ALA A 98 10.19 -3.73 2.43
N GLY A 99 10.82 -3.90 1.27
CA GLY A 99 10.30 -4.75 0.20
C GLY A 99 10.10 -6.18 0.69
N LEU A 100 8.92 -6.75 0.49
CA LEU A 100 8.71 -8.17 0.76
C LEU A 100 9.45 -8.99 -0.30
N VAL A 101 10.17 -10.02 0.14
CA VAL A 101 11.00 -10.85 -0.75
C VAL A 101 10.37 -12.23 -0.93
N GLY A 102 10.54 -12.78 -2.13
CA GLY A 102 10.31 -14.20 -2.39
C GLY A 102 11.55 -15.01 -2.03
N ASP A 103 12.17 -15.65 -3.01
CA ASP A 103 13.42 -16.41 -2.84
C ASP A 103 14.66 -15.54 -2.64
N GLU A 104 14.53 -14.22 -2.86
CA GLU A 104 15.59 -13.23 -2.67
C GLU A 104 15.96 -13.08 -1.19
N ARG A 105 17.22 -12.72 -0.92
CA ARG A 105 17.76 -12.62 0.45
C ARG A 105 17.62 -11.23 1.08
N GLU A 106 17.43 -10.20 0.26
CA GLU A 106 17.60 -8.80 0.65
C GLU A 106 16.42 -7.96 0.24
N SER A 107 16.01 -7.07 1.14
CA SER A 107 14.93 -6.12 0.90
C SER A 107 15.47 -4.69 0.85
N ALA A 108 15.20 -4.01 -0.26
CA ALA A 108 15.31 -2.55 -0.32
C ALA A 108 14.32 -1.88 0.65
N ILE A 109 14.65 -0.69 1.12
CA ILE A 109 13.80 0.16 1.95
C ILE A 109 13.24 1.29 1.10
N TRP A 110 11.92 1.42 1.10
CA TRP A 110 11.14 2.34 0.29
C TRP A 110 10.53 3.43 1.16
N SER A 111 10.61 4.68 0.73
CA SER A 111 9.84 5.79 1.29
C SER A 111 8.57 6.03 0.47
N TRP A 112 7.42 6.16 1.12
CA TRP A 112 6.15 6.45 0.45
C TRP A 112 5.16 7.15 1.40
N ALA A 113 4.08 7.70 0.83
CA ALA A 113 2.98 8.31 1.57
C ALA A 113 1.64 7.97 0.91
N TYR A 114 0.53 8.15 1.65
CA TYR A 114 -0.83 7.79 1.19
C TYR A 114 -1.34 8.60 -0.02
N ASP A 115 -0.73 9.73 -0.34
CA ASP A 115 -1.19 10.71 -1.33
C ASP A 115 -0.89 10.33 -2.80
N ALA A 116 -0.81 9.02 -3.08
CA ALA A 116 -0.60 8.45 -4.41
C ALA A 116 0.75 8.83 -5.05
N GLU A 117 1.74 9.24 -4.27
CA GLU A 117 3.11 9.30 -4.77
C GLU A 117 3.68 7.89 -4.95
N PRO A 118 4.43 7.63 -6.04
CA PRO A 118 5.18 6.39 -6.17
C PRO A 118 6.11 6.19 -4.98
N ALA A 119 6.19 4.95 -4.49
CA ALA A 119 7.20 4.59 -3.51
C ALA A 119 8.59 4.78 -4.13
N ARG A 120 9.48 5.46 -3.41
CA ARG A 120 10.84 5.74 -3.87
C ARG A 120 11.84 4.91 -3.08
N LEU A 121 12.85 4.39 -3.77
CA LEU A 121 13.95 3.71 -3.12
C LEU A 121 14.66 4.70 -2.19
N ARG A 122 14.66 4.42 -0.89
CA ARG A 122 15.34 5.25 0.11
C ARG A 122 16.70 4.68 0.48
N PHE A 123 16.74 3.39 0.79
CA PHE A 123 17.98 2.69 1.12
C PHE A 123 18.01 1.33 0.41
N ARG A 124 19.15 0.95 -0.17
CA ARG A 124 19.28 -0.37 -0.83
C ARG A 124 19.21 -1.54 0.14
N THR A 125 19.57 -1.32 1.40
CA THR A 125 19.47 -2.31 2.49
C THR A 125 19.17 -1.60 3.81
N LEU A 126 18.73 -2.37 4.80
CA LEU A 126 18.54 -1.84 6.16
C LEU A 126 19.87 -1.44 6.82
N ALA A 127 20.95 -2.18 6.56
CA ALA A 127 22.28 -1.86 7.08
C ALA A 127 22.76 -0.47 6.59
N VAL A 128 22.50 -0.14 5.31
CA VAL A 128 22.79 1.18 4.74
C VAL A 128 22.03 2.29 5.46
N ALA A 129 20.77 2.06 5.85
CA ALA A 129 19.98 3.04 6.60
C ALA A 129 20.63 3.36 7.95
N PHE A 130 21.03 2.33 8.70
CA PHE A 130 21.70 2.49 10.01
C PHE A 130 23.07 3.15 9.88
N ASP A 131 23.90 2.72 8.91
CA ASP A 131 25.23 3.32 8.69
C ASP A 131 25.13 4.79 8.28
N ALA A 132 24.20 5.14 7.39
CA ALA A 132 23.98 6.52 6.97
C ALA A 132 23.57 7.41 8.15
N ALA A 133 22.69 6.93 9.04
CA ALA A 133 22.31 7.71 10.20
C ALA A 133 23.40 7.81 11.27
N ALA A 134 24.21 6.76 11.45
CA ALA A 134 25.38 6.82 12.32
C ALA A 134 26.36 7.91 11.84
N ASP A 135 26.64 7.97 10.52
CA ASP A 135 27.45 9.03 9.92
C ASP A 135 26.84 10.42 10.12
N ALA A 136 25.52 10.54 9.95
CA ALA A 136 24.83 11.82 10.10
C ALA A 136 24.91 12.35 11.54
N LEU A 137 24.81 11.48 12.54
CA LEU A 137 25.05 11.83 13.95
C LEU A 137 26.50 12.24 14.19
N ASP A 138 27.46 11.45 13.73
CA ASP A 138 28.90 11.73 13.91
C ASP A 138 29.31 13.06 13.26
N ARG A 139 28.66 13.43 12.14
CA ARG A 139 28.88 14.70 11.43
C ARG A 139 28.01 15.86 11.90
N ARG A 140 27.16 15.66 12.91
CA ARG A 140 26.18 16.65 13.40
C ARG A 140 25.23 17.18 12.32
N ILE A 141 24.91 16.33 11.35
CA ILE A 141 23.78 16.55 10.43
C ILE A 141 22.47 16.30 11.19
N PHE A 142 22.48 15.39 12.16
CA PHE A 142 21.38 15.17 13.10
C PHE A 142 21.68 15.74 14.48
N GLN A 143 20.63 16.15 15.18
CA GLN A 143 20.67 16.52 16.58
C GLN A 143 19.48 15.92 17.33
N TRP A 144 19.76 15.26 18.45
CA TRP A 144 18.72 14.82 19.37
C TRP A 144 18.06 16.02 20.07
N ARG A 145 16.73 16.06 20.04
CA ARG A 145 15.89 17.06 20.71
C ARG A 145 15.18 16.41 21.89
N GLU A 146 15.77 16.54 23.08
CA GLU A 146 15.24 15.95 24.31
C GLU A 146 13.81 16.38 24.62
N GLU A 147 13.47 17.67 24.42
CA GLU A 147 12.13 18.23 24.70
C GLU A 147 11.01 17.55 23.90
N HIS A 148 11.34 17.00 22.73
CA HIS A 148 10.37 16.45 21.80
C HIS A 148 10.62 14.97 21.46
N HIS A 149 11.66 14.38 22.04
CA HIS A 149 12.04 12.98 21.85
C HIS A 149 12.23 12.55 20.38
N TYR A 150 12.83 13.40 19.53
CA TYR A 150 13.14 13.06 18.12
C TYR A 150 14.54 13.51 17.67
N LEU A 151 15.04 12.90 16.58
CA LEU A 151 16.23 13.38 15.86
C LEU A 151 15.83 14.44 14.83
N GLU A 152 16.27 15.68 15.05
CA GLU A 152 16.12 16.76 14.08
C GLU A 152 17.20 16.66 13.00
N VAL A 153 16.80 16.83 11.74
CA VAL A 153 17.71 16.99 10.60
C VAL A 153 18.11 18.46 10.48
N LEU A 154 19.34 18.79 10.88
CA LEU A 154 19.88 20.16 10.84
C LEU A 154 20.26 20.62 9.43
N ASP A 155 20.63 19.68 8.56
CA ASP A 155 21.03 19.94 7.17
C ASP A 155 20.44 18.85 6.25
N HIS A 156 19.33 19.18 5.59
CA HIS A 156 18.59 18.24 4.75
C HIS A 156 19.38 17.88 3.48
N ASP A 157 20.07 18.83 2.86
CA ASP A 157 20.86 18.58 1.65
C ASP A 157 22.05 17.67 1.93
N ALA A 158 22.73 17.88 3.08
CA ALA A 158 23.81 17.01 3.51
C ALA A 158 23.32 15.59 3.83
N TRP A 159 22.12 15.46 4.42
CA TRP A 159 21.48 14.16 4.65
C TRP A 159 21.17 13.44 3.34
N GLU A 160 20.52 14.08 2.38
CA GLU A 160 20.20 13.50 1.07
C GLU A 160 21.46 13.10 0.30
N ALA A 161 22.51 13.93 0.34
CA ALA A 161 23.79 13.59 -0.28
C ALA A 161 24.44 12.35 0.36
N MET A 162 24.35 12.20 1.67
CA MET A 162 24.88 11.06 2.40
C MET A 162 24.13 9.77 2.07
N VAL A 163 22.80 9.81 2.04
CA VAL A 163 21.98 8.65 1.64
C VAL A 163 22.34 8.21 0.22
N ARG A 164 22.47 9.15 -0.72
CA ARG A 164 22.89 8.84 -2.09
C ARG A 164 24.26 8.17 -2.14
N ILE A 165 25.28 8.75 -1.50
CA ILE A 165 26.64 8.18 -1.47
C ILE A 165 26.63 6.76 -0.90
N ARG A 166 25.93 6.51 0.20
CA ARG A 166 25.86 5.19 0.82
C ARG A 166 25.13 4.17 -0.07
N ASN A 167 24.09 4.59 -0.79
CA ASN A 167 23.43 3.73 -1.77
C ASN A 167 24.34 3.40 -2.96
N GLU A 168 25.13 4.36 -3.45
CA GLU A 168 26.12 4.14 -4.52
C GLU A 168 27.23 3.17 -4.09
N GLU A 169 27.76 3.33 -2.87
CA GLU A 169 28.74 2.42 -2.28
C GLU A 169 28.18 0.99 -2.15
N ALA A 170 26.96 0.86 -1.63
CA ALA A 170 26.30 -0.44 -1.49
C ALA A 170 26.07 -1.13 -2.85
N ALA A 171 25.68 -0.38 -3.88
CA ALA A 171 25.52 -0.90 -5.23
C ALA A 171 26.87 -1.40 -5.79
N ALA A 172 27.96 -0.67 -5.57
CA ALA A 172 29.31 -1.07 -5.99
C ALA A 172 29.80 -2.36 -5.29
N ASP A 173 29.37 -2.61 -4.05
CA ASP A 173 29.66 -3.83 -3.29
C ASP A 173 28.69 -5.00 -3.60
N GLY A 174 27.80 -4.83 -4.59
CA GLY A 174 26.89 -5.88 -5.06
C GLY A 174 25.62 -6.07 -4.23
N ALA A 175 25.22 -5.08 -3.42
CA ALA A 175 23.86 -5.03 -2.88
C ALA A 175 22.86 -4.98 -4.04
N VAL A 176 21.63 -5.46 -3.80
CA VAL A 176 20.57 -5.57 -4.82
C VAL A 176 20.52 -4.33 -5.71
N ASP A 177 20.92 -4.50 -6.97
CA ASP A 177 20.69 -3.51 -8.00
C ASP A 177 19.49 -3.93 -8.85
N SER A 178 18.32 -3.53 -8.40
CA SER A 178 17.10 -3.70 -9.19
C SER A 178 17.06 -2.75 -10.39
N GLY A 179 17.86 -1.66 -10.37
CA GLY A 179 17.70 -0.52 -11.29
C GLY A 179 16.35 0.20 -11.11
N ILE A 180 15.58 -0.13 -10.07
CA ILE A 180 14.26 0.43 -9.81
C ILE A 180 14.38 1.48 -8.72
N GLU A 181 14.25 2.75 -9.11
CA GLU A 181 14.30 3.90 -8.21
C GLU A 181 12.92 4.27 -7.66
N SER A 182 11.84 3.88 -8.34
CA SER A 182 10.47 4.09 -7.87
C SER A 182 9.51 3.02 -8.37
N VAL A 183 8.44 2.79 -7.61
CA VAL A 183 7.35 1.86 -7.92
C VAL A 183 6.01 2.52 -7.62
N ASP A 184 5.08 2.47 -8.56
CA ASP A 184 3.70 2.88 -8.32
C ASP A 184 2.96 1.77 -7.59
N LEU A 185 2.77 1.93 -6.28
CA LEU A 185 2.08 0.96 -5.42
C LEU A 185 0.59 0.80 -5.78
N GLN A 186 0.00 1.74 -6.51
CA GLN A 186 -1.38 1.66 -6.97
C GLN A 186 -1.50 0.98 -8.35
N SER A 187 -0.37 0.65 -8.99
CA SER A 187 -0.31 -0.02 -10.29
C SER A 187 0.47 -1.34 -10.17
N PRO A 188 -0.22 -2.46 -9.84
CA PRO A 188 0.41 -3.78 -9.73
C PRO A 188 1.20 -4.24 -10.96
N LEU A 189 0.83 -3.75 -12.15
CA LEU A 189 1.55 -4.04 -13.39
C LEU A 189 2.92 -3.34 -13.48
N SER A 190 3.16 -2.32 -12.65
CA SER A 190 4.45 -1.63 -12.56
C SER A 190 5.40 -2.25 -11.52
N TRP A 191 4.89 -3.17 -10.68
CA TRP A 191 5.68 -3.76 -9.61
C TRP A 191 6.83 -4.62 -10.14
N PRO A 192 7.91 -4.85 -9.37
CA PRO A 192 8.89 -5.89 -9.64
C PRO A 192 8.21 -7.26 -9.89
N GLU A 193 8.78 -8.08 -10.77
CA GLU A 193 8.19 -9.37 -11.16
C GLU A 193 7.97 -10.31 -9.96
N SER A 194 8.87 -10.28 -8.99
CA SER A 194 8.75 -11.08 -7.76
C SER A 194 7.51 -10.69 -6.95
N TRP A 195 7.20 -9.40 -6.84
CA TRP A 195 5.98 -8.89 -6.21
C TRP A 195 4.75 -9.26 -7.03
N GLN A 196 4.78 -9.04 -8.35
CA GLN A 196 3.67 -9.43 -9.23
C GLN A 196 3.30 -10.90 -9.06
N ARG A 197 4.29 -11.80 -9.10
CA ARG A 197 4.08 -13.24 -8.95
C ARG A 197 3.49 -13.60 -7.60
N ALA A 198 3.99 -13.01 -6.51
CA ALA A 198 3.52 -13.29 -5.17
C ALA A 198 2.08 -12.81 -4.92
N PHE A 199 1.69 -11.71 -5.58
CA PHE A 199 0.33 -11.17 -5.52
C PHE A 199 -0.62 -11.72 -6.60
N GLY A 200 -0.17 -12.74 -7.37
CA GLY A 200 -1.00 -13.36 -8.41
C GLY A 200 -1.29 -12.45 -9.60
N VAL A 201 -0.51 -11.38 -9.79
CA VAL A 201 -0.61 -10.47 -10.92
C VAL A 201 -0.11 -11.19 -12.17
N ASN A 202 -0.99 -11.42 -13.13
CA ASN A 202 -0.65 -12.06 -14.40
C ASN A 202 -0.64 -11.02 -15.53
N VAL A 203 0.54 -10.53 -15.88
CA VAL A 203 0.73 -9.50 -16.92
C VAL A 203 0.11 -9.92 -18.26
N ALA A 204 0.22 -11.19 -18.65
CA ALA A 204 -0.35 -11.68 -19.91
C ALA A 204 -1.88 -11.66 -19.89
N ALA A 205 -2.50 -11.90 -18.73
CA ALA A 205 -3.96 -11.87 -18.56
C ALA A 205 -4.53 -10.45 -18.44
N ALA A 206 -3.68 -9.44 -18.23
CA ALA A 206 -4.08 -8.03 -18.21
C ALA A 206 -4.34 -7.46 -19.60
N ALA A 207 -3.92 -8.15 -20.67
CA ALA A 207 -4.16 -7.69 -22.04
C ALA A 207 -5.67 -7.60 -22.34
N PRO A 208 -6.17 -6.45 -22.82
CA PRO A 208 -7.58 -6.30 -23.16
C PRO A 208 -7.94 -7.18 -24.36
N ARG A 209 -9.15 -7.76 -24.32
CA ARG A 209 -9.70 -8.67 -25.33
C ARG A 209 -10.79 -8.03 -26.19
N GLY A 210 -11.27 -6.85 -25.79
CA GLY A 210 -12.35 -6.11 -26.43
C GLY A 210 -13.74 -6.43 -25.85
N ALA A 211 -14.66 -5.48 -26.00
CA ALA A 211 -16.05 -5.65 -25.61
C ALA A 211 -16.76 -6.67 -26.50
N THR A 212 -17.63 -7.50 -25.92
CA THR A 212 -18.52 -8.41 -26.67
C THR A 212 -19.92 -7.83 -26.85
N THR A 213 -20.25 -6.75 -26.14
CA THR A 213 -21.56 -6.10 -26.15
C THR A 213 -21.46 -4.65 -25.65
N THR A 214 -22.51 -3.86 -25.82
CA THR A 214 -22.66 -2.55 -25.17
C THR A 214 -23.39 -2.69 -23.84
N ILE A 215 -23.27 -1.71 -22.95
CA ILE A 215 -24.01 -1.69 -21.67
C ILE A 215 -25.52 -1.70 -21.92
N ARG A 216 -26.01 -0.93 -22.90
CA ARG A 216 -27.43 -0.92 -23.27
C ARG A 216 -27.90 -2.30 -23.71
N ASP A 217 -27.21 -2.91 -24.66
CA ASP A 217 -27.57 -4.23 -25.19
C ASP A 217 -27.49 -5.30 -24.09
N PHE A 218 -26.48 -5.22 -23.21
CA PHE A 218 -26.41 -6.09 -22.05
C PHE A 218 -27.68 -5.93 -21.22
N LEU A 219 -28.01 -4.73 -20.75
CA LEU A 219 -29.15 -4.48 -19.87
C LEU A 219 -30.49 -4.96 -20.46
N GLU A 220 -30.69 -4.76 -21.76
CA GLU A 220 -31.91 -5.17 -22.49
C GLU A 220 -31.95 -6.68 -22.79
N ALA A 221 -30.79 -7.33 -22.94
CA ALA A 221 -30.71 -8.75 -23.24
C ALA A 221 -30.92 -9.65 -22.01
N SER A 222 -31.29 -10.91 -22.28
CA SER A 222 -31.31 -12.00 -21.29
C SER A 222 -29.93 -12.68 -21.11
N SER A 223 -28.88 -12.10 -21.70
CA SER A 223 -27.52 -12.62 -21.57
C SER A 223 -27.07 -12.60 -20.11
N MET A 224 -26.62 -13.75 -19.63
CA MET A 224 -26.12 -13.91 -18.27
C MET A 224 -24.66 -13.45 -18.12
N HIS A 225 -23.86 -13.56 -19.20
CA HIS A 225 -22.43 -13.24 -19.18
C HIS A 225 -22.07 -12.36 -20.38
N ALA A 226 -21.19 -11.38 -20.16
CA ALA A 226 -20.70 -10.48 -21.19
C ALA A 226 -19.35 -9.87 -20.82
N THR A 227 -18.64 -9.33 -21.81
CA THR A 227 -17.51 -8.43 -21.60
C THR A 227 -17.90 -7.03 -22.06
N VAL A 228 -17.75 -6.04 -21.19
CA VAL A 228 -18.00 -4.62 -21.48
C VAL A 228 -16.71 -3.83 -21.36
N VAL A 229 -16.57 -2.76 -22.15
CA VAL A 229 -15.46 -1.81 -22.05
C VAL A 229 -16.06 -0.42 -21.83
N GLY A 230 -15.59 0.29 -20.82
CA GLY A 230 -16.10 1.62 -20.51
C GLY A 230 -15.26 2.35 -19.47
N THR A 231 -15.61 3.59 -19.16
CA THR A 231 -14.93 4.44 -18.18
C THR A 231 -15.63 4.34 -16.83
N ILE A 232 -14.86 4.30 -15.75
CA ILE A 232 -15.41 4.37 -14.40
C ILE A 232 -15.83 5.82 -14.10
N VAL A 233 -17.14 6.05 -13.99
CA VAL A 233 -17.72 7.38 -13.70
C VAL A 233 -18.18 7.54 -12.26
N GLY A 234 -18.31 6.43 -11.52
CA GLY A 234 -18.65 6.41 -10.10
C GLY A 234 -17.93 5.27 -9.39
N LEU A 235 -17.45 5.52 -8.17
CA LEU A 235 -16.71 4.53 -7.40
C LEU A 235 -16.95 4.70 -5.90
N ALA A 236 -17.30 3.61 -5.24
CA ALA A 236 -17.26 3.49 -3.79
C ALA A 236 -16.87 2.05 -3.42
N GLY A 237 -16.14 1.84 -2.33
CA GLY A 237 -15.63 0.50 -2.02
C GLY A 237 -15.16 0.31 -0.59
N SER A 238 -14.78 -0.92 -0.30
CA SER A 238 -14.18 -1.39 0.94
C SER A 238 -12.98 -2.30 0.62
N ALA A 239 -12.40 -2.91 1.65
CA ALA A 239 -11.35 -3.92 1.47
C ALA A 239 -11.84 -5.16 0.68
N GLU A 240 -13.14 -5.48 0.71
CA GLU A 240 -13.70 -6.66 0.04
C GLU A 240 -13.92 -6.46 -1.47
N GLY A 241 -14.01 -5.21 -1.92
CA GLY A 241 -14.28 -4.88 -3.31
C GLY A 241 -14.82 -3.47 -3.49
N SER A 242 -15.19 -3.15 -4.72
CA SER A 242 -15.70 -1.83 -5.08
C SER A 242 -16.99 -1.94 -5.89
N ARG A 243 -17.93 -1.07 -5.59
CA ARG A 243 -19.06 -0.76 -6.46
C ARG A 243 -18.62 0.29 -7.47
N ALA A 244 -18.62 -0.09 -8.75
CA ALA A 244 -18.24 0.77 -9.87
C ALA A 244 -19.45 1.10 -10.75
N THR A 245 -19.64 2.37 -11.09
CA THR A 245 -20.51 2.80 -12.19
C THR A 245 -19.65 2.93 -13.44
N ILE A 246 -19.99 2.21 -14.50
CA ILE A 246 -19.27 2.17 -15.78
C ILE A 246 -20.13 2.84 -16.84
N ASP A 247 -19.50 3.65 -17.70
CA ASP A 247 -20.11 4.29 -18.87
C ASP A 247 -19.35 3.92 -20.15
N ASP A 248 -20.05 3.39 -21.15
CA ASP A 248 -19.50 3.07 -22.48
C ASP A 248 -20.08 3.98 -23.59
N GLY A 249 -20.82 5.03 -23.23
CA GLY A 249 -21.56 5.92 -24.12
C GLY A 249 -22.94 5.42 -24.53
N SER A 250 -23.25 4.13 -24.32
CA SER A 250 -24.57 3.55 -24.59
C SER A 250 -25.51 3.60 -23.38
N GLY A 251 -24.95 3.64 -22.18
CA GLY A 251 -25.65 3.72 -20.90
C GLY A 251 -24.72 3.51 -19.71
N HIS A 252 -25.30 3.39 -18.51
CA HIS A 252 -24.54 3.16 -17.28
C HIS A 252 -24.79 1.76 -16.71
N LEU A 253 -23.72 1.12 -16.22
CA LEU A 253 -23.79 -0.16 -15.54
C LEU A 253 -23.13 -0.08 -14.17
N VAL A 254 -23.91 -0.33 -13.13
CA VAL A 254 -23.40 -0.54 -11.77
C VAL A 254 -22.96 -2.00 -11.59
N VAL A 255 -21.67 -2.20 -11.34
CA VAL A 255 -21.03 -3.52 -11.16
C VAL A 255 -20.40 -3.59 -9.77
N TRP A 256 -20.62 -4.70 -9.08
CA TRP A 256 -19.79 -5.06 -7.93
C TRP A 256 -18.51 -5.73 -8.42
N CYS A 257 -17.36 -5.17 -8.08
CA CYS A 257 -16.03 -5.68 -8.40
C CYS A 257 -15.38 -6.20 -7.11
N PRO A 258 -15.48 -7.51 -6.80
CA PRO A 258 -14.72 -8.09 -5.69
C PRO A 258 -13.22 -7.78 -5.85
N ALA A 259 -12.49 -7.59 -4.75
CA ALA A 259 -11.05 -7.34 -4.80
C ALA A 259 -10.30 -8.42 -5.59
N THR A 260 -10.75 -9.68 -5.52
CA THR A 260 -10.20 -10.81 -6.28
C THR A 260 -10.43 -10.74 -7.79
N ALA A 261 -11.41 -9.96 -8.25
CA ALA A 261 -11.69 -9.77 -9.67
C ALA A 261 -10.84 -8.64 -10.29
N ASP A 262 -10.27 -7.74 -9.48
CA ASP A 262 -9.41 -6.64 -9.90
C ASP A 262 -8.01 -6.72 -9.26
N PRO A 263 -7.20 -7.73 -9.63
CA PRO A 263 -5.83 -7.87 -9.10
C PRO A 263 -4.88 -6.76 -9.58
N TYR A 264 -5.36 -5.87 -10.47
CA TYR A 264 -4.59 -4.79 -11.07
C TYR A 264 -4.98 -3.40 -10.53
N PHE A 265 -5.93 -3.34 -9.59
CA PHE A 265 -6.46 -2.12 -8.98
C PHE A 265 -6.98 -1.07 -10.00
N VAL A 266 -7.38 -1.51 -11.19
CA VAL A 266 -7.73 -0.62 -12.30
C VAL A 266 -9.03 0.13 -12.03
N VAL A 267 -9.97 -0.49 -11.33
CA VAL A 267 -11.24 0.16 -10.95
C VAL A 267 -10.98 1.37 -10.06
N ARG A 268 -9.98 1.30 -9.16
CA ARG A 268 -9.62 2.41 -8.24
C ARG A 268 -8.97 3.59 -8.97
N MET A 269 -8.25 3.32 -10.06
CA MET A 269 -7.61 4.36 -10.88
C MET A 269 -8.60 5.18 -11.73
N ARG A 270 -9.90 4.83 -11.73
CA ARG A 270 -10.97 5.50 -12.49
C ARG A 270 -10.71 5.65 -14.00
N ASN A 271 -9.93 4.74 -14.56
CA ASN A 271 -9.56 4.75 -15.97
C ASN A 271 -10.58 4.00 -16.84
N LEU A 272 -10.28 3.91 -18.14
CA LEU A 272 -10.94 2.98 -19.05
C LEU A 272 -10.65 1.54 -18.61
N VAL A 273 -11.69 0.72 -18.51
CA VAL A 273 -11.63 -0.67 -18.03
C VAL A 273 -12.32 -1.63 -18.98
N GLU A 274 -11.84 -2.87 -19.03
CA GLU A 274 -12.56 -4.00 -19.60
C GLU A 274 -12.99 -4.92 -18.47
N ILE A 275 -14.28 -5.30 -18.42
CA ILE A 275 -14.82 -6.14 -17.35
C ILE A 275 -15.63 -7.30 -17.93
N ASP A 276 -15.27 -8.51 -17.53
CA ASP A 276 -16.11 -9.69 -17.69
C ASP A 276 -17.14 -9.71 -16.56
N ILE A 277 -18.43 -9.66 -16.88
CA ILE A 277 -19.51 -9.49 -15.94
C ILE A 277 -20.51 -10.65 -15.96
N LEU A 278 -21.03 -10.99 -14.79
CA LEU A 278 -22.14 -11.91 -14.59
C LEU A 278 -23.37 -11.15 -14.10
N ARG A 279 -24.48 -11.23 -14.83
CA ARG A 279 -25.76 -10.63 -14.44
C ARG A 279 -26.26 -11.21 -13.12
N ARG A 280 -26.76 -10.35 -12.23
CA ARG A 280 -27.43 -10.80 -11.01
C ARG A 280 -28.91 -11.13 -11.28
N PRO A 281 -29.43 -12.28 -10.81
CA PRO A 281 -30.86 -12.56 -10.88
C PRO A 281 -31.63 -11.56 -10.03
N GLY A 282 -32.74 -11.02 -10.55
CA GLY A 282 -33.61 -10.12 -9.79
C GLY A 282 -33.03 -8.73 -9.52
N SER A 283 -31.96 -8.33 -10.22
CA SER A 283 -31.52 -6.93 -10.26
C SER A 283 -32.55 -6.09 -11.03
N GLY A 284 -33.70 -5.82 -10.41
CA GLY A 284 -34.53 -4.68 -10.80
C GLY A 284 -33.69 -3.41 -10.71
N ALA A 285 -33.99 -2.42 -11.57
CA ALA A 285 -33.28 -1.13 -11.72
C ALA A 285 -32.42 -0.82 -10.49
N GLY A 286 -31.10 -1.03 -10.61
CA GLY A 286 -30.19 -0.91 -9.48
C GLY A 286 -30.41 0.43 -8.80
N ASN A 287 -30.40 0.45 -7.46
CA ASN A 287 -30.63 1.67 -6.70
C ASN A 287 -29.74 2.80 -7.28
N SER A 288 -30.38 3.93 -7.55
CA SER A 288 -29.79 5.02 -8.34
C SER A 288 -28.67 5.72 -7.56
N GLU A 289 -27.76 6.44 -8.24
CA GLU A 289 -26.81 7.34 -7.55
C GLU A 289 -27.54 8.37 -6.68
N THR A 290 -28.75 8.76 -7.08
CA THR A 290 -29.64 9.63 -6.29
C THR A 290 -30.01 9.03 -4.93
N ASP A 291 -30.05 7.70 -4.80
CA ASP A 291 -30.27 7.04 -3.51
C ASP A 291 -29.05 7.15 -2.59
N ILE A 292 -27.84 7.10 -3.14
CA ILE A 292 -26.59 7.30 -2.38
C ILE A 292 -26.53 8.71 -1.84
N ASP A 293 -26.72 9.70 -2.71
CA ASP A 293 -26.64 11.11 -2.34
C ASP A 293 -27.67 11.44 -1.25
N ARG A 294 -28.86 10.86 -1.34
CA ARG A 294 -29.91 10.99 -0.32
C ARG A 294 -29.48 10.36 1.02
N LEU A 295 -28.91 9.15 1.00
CA LEU A 295 -28.44 8.48 2.22
C LEU A 295 -27.27 9.23 2.86
N HIS A 296 -26.31 9.69 2.04
CA HIS A 296 -25.17 10.47 2.49
C HIS A 296 -25.60 11.80 3.09
N ALA A 297 -26.52 12.52 2.43
CA ALA A 297 -27.09 13.76 2.95
C ALA A 297 -27.80 13.55 4.29
N ALA A 298 -28.54 12.44 4.45
CA ALA A 298 -29.20 12.09 5.71
C ALA A 298 -28.21 11.84 6.86
N VAL A 299 -27.09 11.14 6.58
CA VAL A 299 -26.00 10.95 7.55
C VAL A 299 -25.39 12.30 7.95
N GLN A 300 -25.03 13.14 6.97
CA GLN A 300 -24.43 14.45 7.22
C GLN A 300 -25.36 15.36 8.04
N ASP A 301 -26.63 15.44 7.67
CA ASP A 301 -27.64 16.22 8.37
C ASP A 301 -27.83 15.77 9.84
N ALA A 302 -27.82 14.45 10.09
CA ALA A 302 -27.87 13.91 11.45
C ALA A 302 -26.63 14.27 12.28
N VAL A 303 -25.42 14.16 11.69
CA VAL A 303 -24.16 14.55 12.34
C VAL A 303 -24.15 16.04 12.69
N VAL A 304 -24.58 16.91 11.76
CA VAL A 304 -24.66 18.36 11.99
C VAL A 304 -25.61 18.70 13.14
N ARG A 305 -26.69 17.94 13.34
CA ARG A 305 -27.61 18.09 14.47
C ARG A 305 -27.10 17.47 15.78
N GLY A 306 -25.98 16.76 15.77
CA GLY A 306 -25.47 16.01 16.93
C GLY A 306 -26.27 14.74 17.25
N ASP A 307 -27.09 14.24 16.32
CA ASP A 307 -27.89 13.02 16.48
C ASP A 307 -27.13 11.81 15.94
N MET A 308 -26.22 11.27 16.76
CA MET A 308 -25.38 10.13 16.39
C MET A 308 -26.19 8.85 16.14
N ALA A 309 -27.33 8.67 16.81
CA ALA A 309 -28.18 7.50 16.61
C ALA A 309 -28.84 7.53 15.22
N ALA A 310 -29.37 8.69 14.80
CA ALA A 310 -29.91 8.86 13.46
C ALA A 310 -28.83 8.75 12.37
N ALA A 311 -27.62 9.26 12.63
CA ALA A 311 -26.48 9.11 11.71
C ALA A 311 -26.12 7.63 11.51
N GLN A 312 -26.02 6.85 12.60
CA GLN A 312 -25.73 5.42 12.53
C GLN A 312 -26.85 4.64 11.84
N ALA A 313 -28.11 4.94 12.14
CA ALA A 313 -29.26 4.30 11.49
C ALA A 313 -29.29 4.58 9.97
N SER A 314 -28.86 5.77 9.54
CA SER A 314 -28.80 6.16 8.11
C SER A 314 -27.55 5.62 7.41
N ALA A 315 -26.47 5.36 8.15
CA ALA A 315 -25.24 4.78 7.62
C ALA A 315 -25.40 3.29 7.26
N LEU A 316 -26.24 2.53 7.98
CA LEU A 316 -26.40 1.10 7.73
C LEU A 316 -26.93 0.79 6.31
N PRO A 317 -28.01 1.44 5.81
CA PRO A 317 -28.43 1.28 4.42
C PRO A 317 -27.37 1.73 3.40
N LEU A 318 -26.53 2.72 3.75
CA LEU A 318 -25.44 3.14 2.89
C LEU A 318 -24.38 2.03 2.76
N VAL A 319 -24.02 1.37 3.87
CA VAL A 319 -23.12 0.20 3.86
C VAL A 319 -23.72 -0.95 3.05
N GLU A 320 -25.00 -1.27 3.24
CA GLU A 320 -25.69 -2.31 2.46
C GLU A 320 -25.72 -1.95 0.97
N PHE A 321 -25.91 -0.68 0.65
CA PHE A 321 -25.88 -0.16 -0.71
C PHE A 321 -24.49 -0.32 -1.34
N LEU A 322 -23.40 -0.18 -0.58
CA LEU A 322 -22.05 -0.41 -1.11
C LEU A 322 -21.79 -1.89 -1.42
N GLY A 323 -22.56 -2.80 -0.82
CA GLY A 323 -22.38 -4.23 -1.01
C GLY A 323 -22.86 -4.76 -2.37
N PRO A 324 -22.61 -6.05 -2.65
CA PRO A 324 -22.92 -6.65 -3.94
C PRO A 324 -24.42 -6.70 -4.25
N GLY A 325 -25.28 -6.65 -3.23
CA GLY A 325 -26.75 -6.77 -3.35
C GLY A 325 -27.43 -5.66 -4.15
N SER A 326 -26.80 -4.50 -4.30
CA SER A 326 -27.36 -3.29 -4.93
C SER A 326 -26.92 -3.09 -6.39
N THR A 327 -26.26 -4.08 -6.99
CA THR A 327 -25.59 -3.95 -8.31
C THR A 327 -26.31 -4.75 -9.40
N HIS A 328 -26.12 -4.36 -10.67
CA HIS A 328 -26.70 -5.07 -11.82
C HIS A 328 -25.95 -6.37 -12.13
N ALA A 329 -24.64 -6.36 -11.90
CA ALA A 329 -23.76 -7.45 -12.24
C ALA A 329 -22.60 -7.55 -11.24
N VAL A 330 -21.93 -8.69 -11.25
CA VAL A 330 -20.69 -8.92 -10.52
C VAL A 330 -19.56 -9.10 -11.54
N ALA A 331 -18.45 -8.41 -11.34
CA ALA A 331 -17.25 -8.61 -12.13
C ALA A 331 -16.64 -9.98 -11.80
N LEU A 332 -16.30 -10.72 -12.84
CA LEU A 332 -15.54 -11.96 -12.76
C LEU A 332 -14.05 -11.67 -12.94
N VAL A 333 -13.72 -10.78 -13.88
CA VAL A 333 -12.34 -10.33 -14.16
C VAL A 333 -12.40 -8.88 -14.64
N VAL A 334 -11.49 -8.06 -14.12
CA VAL A 334 -11.24 -6.69 -14.53
C VAL A 334 -9.86 -6.61 -15.19
N ARG A 335 -9.75 -5.84 -16.27
CA ARG A 335 -8.49 -5.56 -16.97
C ARG A 335 -8.36 -4.07 -17.28
N PRO A 336 -7.12 -3.55 -17.43
CA PRO A 336 -6.90 -2.24 -18.02
C PRO A 336 -7.52 -2.15 -19.42
N GLY A 337 -8.27 -1.08 -19.68
CA GLY A 337 -8.76 -0.78 -21.03
C GLY A 337 -7.65 -0.24 -21.92
N ARG A 338 -7.80 -0.40 -23.24
CA ARG A 338 -6.88 0.20 -24.22
C ARG A 338 -7.42 1.56 -24.66
N VAL A 339 -6.65 2.63 -24.46
CA VAL A 339 -6.92 3.91 -25.13
C VAL A 339 -6.64 3.69 -26.62
N GLY A 340 -7.70 3.76 -27.43
CA GLY A 340 -7.66 3.56 -28.88
C GLY A 340 -7.02 4.72 -29.64
#